data_AF-D2I646-F1
#
_entry.id   AF-D2I646-F1
#
_cell.length_a   1.000
_cell.length_b   1.000
_cell.length_c   1.000
_cell.angle_alpha   90.00
_cell.angle_beta   90.00
_cell.angle_gamma   90.00
#
_symmetry.space_group_name_H-M   'P 1'
#
loop_
_entity.id
_entity.type
_entity.pdbx_description
1 polymer ?
#
loop_
_entity_poly.entity_id
_entity_poly.type
_entity_poly.pdbx_seq_one_letter_code
_entity_poly.pdbx_strand_id
1 'polypeptide(L)'
;CDFPEYCNGSSTACVPDVKSADLEPCNNKTAYCFEGVCQDPDAQCAKLFGKFAKVSTYLCTQEVNFQQDVFGNCGKKCDYGNALCGTIVCHWTHSKIVLITNYDVQYTYLGGHICLSGYLRPEAGGLVVDASRMNNGTMCGVNKVCNNLLNCHCDVGYSPPICEPAPLSPGGSYDDGFWYPEPKGESLLRKRYAAPQRNGLLISFYIFLPILILTAIVIFKWDKIRFWNREGTVS
;
A
#
# COMPACT_ATOMS: atom_id res chain seq x y z
N CYS A 1 -23.63 -12.58 0.25
CA CYS A 1 -22.84 -13.01 1.41
C CYS A 1 -23.71 -13.60 2.51
N ASP A 2 -24.95 -13.95 2.16
CA ASP A 2 -26.00 -14.36 3.07
C ASP A 2 -26.76 -15.48 2.37
N PHE A 3 -27.36 -16.38 3.15
CA PHE A 3 -28.13 -17.51 2.61
C PHE A 3 -29.59 -17.39 3.04
N PRO A 4 -30.55 -17.80 2.19
CA PRO A 4 -31.93 -17.86 2.63
C PRO A 4 -32.13 -19.00 3.64
N GLU A 5 -32.69 -18.67 4.79
CA GLU A 5 -33.15 -19.66 5.77
C GLU A 5 -34.51 -20.24 5.39
N TYR A 6 -34.68 -21.53 5.70
CA TYR A 6 -35.94 -22.24 5.51
C TYR A 6 -36.39 -22.91 6.80
N CYS A 7 -37.70 -22.85 7.07
CA CYS A 7 -38.29 -23.52 8.22
C CYS A 7 -38.14 -25.04 8.11
N ASN A 8 -37.62 -25.68 9.17
CA ASN A 8 -37.46 -27.14 9.22
C ASN A 8 -38.72 -27.90 9.67
N GLY A 9 -39.77 -27.17 10.07
CA GLY A 9 -41.05 -27.75 10.52
C GLY A 9 -41.02 -28.39 11.90
N SER A 10 -39.87 -28.42 12.61
CA SER A 10 -39.73 -28.98 13.95
C SER A 10 -39.70 -27.93 15.06
N SER A 11 -39.59 -26.65 14.70
CA SER A 11 -39.58 -25.50 15.61
C SER A 11 -40.40 -24.35 15.04
N THR A 12 -40.97 -23.52 15.92
CA THR A 12 -41.62 -22.25 15.55
C THR A 12 -40.63 -21.10 15.39
N ALA A 13 -39.39 -21.26 15.89
CA ALA A 13 -38.32 -20.32 15.67
C ALA A 13 -37.64 -20.58 14.32
N CYS A 14 -37.19 -19.50 13.66
CA CYS A 14 -36.34 -19.62 12.48
C CYS A 14 -35.07 -20.39 12.83
N VAL A 15 -34.50 -21.09 11.85
CA VAL A 15 -33.17 -21.68 12.00
C VAL A 15 -32.15 -20.58 12.25
N PRO A 16 -31.02 -20.89 12.92
CA PRO A 16 -29.96 -19.91 13.11
C PRO A 16 -29.51 -19.32 11.77
N ASP A 17 -29.32 -18.01 11.75
CA ASP A 17 -28.79 -17.24 10.62
C ASP A 17 -27.42 -17.79 10.20
N VAL A 18 -27.27 -18.09 8.90
CA VAL A 18 -26.03 -18.61 8.34
C VAL A 18 -25.58 -17.76 7.16
N LYS A 19 -24.33 -17.32 7.23
CA LYS A 19 -23.69 -16.48 6.22
C LYS A 19 -22.71 -17.25 5.36
N SER A 20 -22.39 -16.67 4.21
CA SER A 20 -21.28 -17.16 3.38
C SER A 20 -19.99 -17.18 4.17
N ALA A 21 -19.12 -18.15 3.89
CA ALA A 21 -17.76 -18.13 4.41
C ALA A 21 -17.08 -16.81 4.02
N ASP A 22 -16.21 -16.33 4.91
CA ASP A 22 -15.39 -15.16 4.61
C ASP A 22 -14.52 -15.46 3.38
N LEU A 23 -14.28 -14.41 2.60
CA LEU A 23 -13.50 -14.41 1.36
C LEU A 23 -14.12 -15.14 0.18
N GLU A 24 -15.38 -15.56 0.31
CA GLU A 24 -16.17 -15.93 -0.86
C GLU A 24 -16.33 -14.69 -1.78
N PRO A 25 -16.01 -14.80 -3.09
CA PRO A 25 -16.17 -13.68 -4.02
C PRO A 25 -17.63 -13.20 -4.13
N CYS A 26 -17.83 -11.90 -4.04
CA CYS A 26 -19.11 -11.23 -4.23
C CYS A 26 -19.00 -10.09 -5.25
N ASN A 27 -20.14 -9.49 -5.61
CA ASN A 27 -20.22 -8.38 -6.57
C ASN A 27 -19.48 -8.67 -7.90
N ASN A 28 -19.85 -9.76 -8.58
CA ASN A 28 -19.16 -10.19 -9.82
C ASN A 28 -17.62 -10.38 -9.66
N LYS A 29 -17.21 -10.90 -8.50
CA LYS A 29 -15.82 -11.20 -8.13
C LYS A 29 -14.90 -9.98 -7.98
N THR A 30 -15.45 -8.78 -7.75
CA THR A 30 -14.67 -7.57 -7.47
C THR A 30 -14.48 -7.31 -5.98
N ALA A 31 -15.21 -8.02 -5.12
CA ALA A 31 -15.17 -7.89 -3.68
C ALA A 31 -15.26 -9.25 -3.00
N TYR A 32 -15.04 -9.27 -1.69
CA TYR A 32 -15.14 -10.46 -0.85
C TYR A 32 -16.25 -10.30 0.18
N CYS A 33 -16.90 -11.42 0.51
CA CYS A 33 -17.73 -11.52 1.69
C CYS A 33 -16.86 -11.49 2.93
N PHE A 34 -17.21 -10.66 3.91
CA PHE A 34 -16.53 -10.65 5.21
C PHE A 34 -17.56 -10.34 6.29
N GLU A 35 -17.62 -11.23 7.28
CA GLU A 35 -18.60 -11.21 8.37
C GLU A 35 -20.06 -11.19 7.90
N GLY A 36 -20.34 -11.68 6.69
CA GLY A 36 -21.68 -11.70 6.08
C GLY A 36 -22.02 -10.48 5.21
N VAL A 37 -21.11 -9.52 5.11
CA VAL A 37 -21.27 -8.32 4.29
C VAL A 37 -20.34 -8.39 3.07
N CYS A 38 -20.83 -8.01 1.90
CA CYS A 38 -19.96 -7.85 0.73
C CYS A 38 -19.17 -6.55 0.90
N GLN A 39 -17.86 -6.65 1.16
CA GLN A 39 -16.98 -5.50 1.39
C GLN A 39 -16.62 -4.84 0.05
N ASP A 40 -17.58 -4.13 -0.52
CA ASP A 40 -17.45 -3.40 -1.78
C ASP A 40 -16.93 -1.97 -1.54
N PRO A 41 -15.70 -1.64 -1.99
CA PRO A 41 -15.14 -0.31 -1.80
C PRO A 41 -15.85 0.77 -2.63
N ASP A 42 -16.53 0.42 -3.73
CA ASP A 42 -17.39 1.37 -4.46
C ASP A 42 -18.56 1.81 -3.58
N ALA A 43 -19.20 0.87 -2.89
CA ALA A 43 -20.29 1.16 -1.96
C ALA A 43 -19.80 2.02 -0.78
N GLN A 44 -18.59 1.78 -0.27
CA GLN A 44 -17.99 2.60 0.78
C GLN A 44 -17.74 4.04 0.30
N CYS A 45 -17.14 4.22 -0.88
CA CYS A 45 -16.94 5.54 -1.49
C CYS A 45 -18.26 6.28 -1.70
N ALA A 46 -19.28 5.61 -2.22
CA ALA A 46 -20.59 6.18 -2.44
C ALA A 46 -21.27 6.60 -1.12
N LYS A 47 -21.08 5.83 -0.04
CA LYS A 47 -21.58 6.16 1.30
C LYS A 47 -20.86 7.37 1.90
N LEU A 48 -19.56 7.50 1.67
CA LEU A 48 -18.74 8.56 2.24
C LEU A 48 -18.89 9.90 1.50
N PHE A 49 -18.71 9.91 0.18
CA PHE A 49 -18.67 11.13 -0.64
C PHE A 49 -19.92 11.34 -1.51
N GLY A 50 -20.84 10.37 -1.52
CA GLY A 50 -22.07 10.40 -2.31
C GLY A 50 -21.97 9.62 -3.62
N LYS A 51 -23.11 9.46 -4.30
CA LYS A 51 -23.33 8.54 -5.44
C LYS A 51 -22.40 8.65 -6.66
N PHE A 52 -21.60 9.73 -6.77
CA PHE A 52 -20.66 9.94 -7.87
C PHE A 52 -19.22 9.55 -7.52
N ALA A 53 -18.99 9.12 -6.29
CA ALA A 53 -17.74 8.56 -5.84
C ALA A 53 -17.72 7.05 -6.05
N LYS A 54 -16.60 6.57 -6.59
CA LYS A 54 -16.27 5.15 -6.74
C LYS A 54 -14.87 4.92 -6.21
N VAL A 55 -14.48 3.68 -5.92
CA VAL A 55 -13.11 3.37 -5.56
C VAL A 55 -12.16 3.86 -6.66
N SER A 56 -11.05 4.46 -6.25
CA SER A 56 -10.06 4.96 -7.20
C SER A 56 -9.16 3.86 -7.74
N THR A 57 -8.30 4.22 -8.69
CA THR A 57 -7.28 3.31 -9.20
C THR A 57 -6.20 3.06 -8.15
N TYR A 58 -5.45 1.97 -8.29
CA TYR A 58 -4.32 1.69 -7.39
C TYR A 58 -3.31 2.85 -7.34
N LEU A 59 -3.16 3.59 -8.44
CA LEU A 59 -2.28 4.76 -8.54
C LEU A 59 -2.76 5.90 -7.64
N CYS A 60 -4.04 6.30 -7.73
CA CYS A 60 -4.61 7.30 -6.84
C CYS A 60 -4.42 6.92 -5.37
N THR A 61 -4.76 5.68 -5.03
CA THR A 61 -4.66 5.18 -3.66
C THR A 61 -3.22 5.20 -3.15
N GLN A 62 -2.25 4.75 -3.96
CA GLN A 62 -0.83 4.79 -3.61
C GLN A 62 -0.32 6.22 -3.44
N GLU A 63 -0.56 7.10 -4.41
CA GLU A 63 -0.08 8.48 -4.37
C GLU A 63 -0.58 9.22 -3.13
N VAL A 64 -1.85 9.04 -2.76
CA VAL A 64 -2.41 9.67 -1.57
C VAL A 64 -1.87 9.00 -0.29
N ASN A 65 -1.93 7.68 -0.18
CA ASN A 65 -1.52 6.98 1.06
C ASN A 65 -0.01 7.05 1.34
N PHE A 66 0.83 7.31 0.33
CA PHE A 66 2.26 7.54 0.53
C PHE A 66 2.62 8.95 1.01
N GLN A 67 1.69 9.92 0.97
CA GLN A 67 1.91 11.28 1.49
C GLN A 67 2.17 11.28 3.00
N GLN A 68 1.61 10.31 3.74
CA GLN A 68 1.76 10.20 5.19
C GLN A 68 1.19 11.41 5.95
N ASP A 69 0.11 11.98 5.44
CA ASP A 69 -0.61 13.08 6.08
C ASP A 69 -1.95 12.58 6.65
N VAL A 70 -2.78 13.49 7.15
CA VAL A 70 -4.10 13.16 7.72
C VAL A 70 -5.09 12.63 6.69
N PHE A 71 -4.86 12.86 5.40
CA PHE A 71 -5.72 12.46 4.30
C PHE A 71 -5.26 11.16 3.62
N GLY A 72 -4.03 10.71 3.87
CA GLY A 72 -3.48 9.49 3.29
C GLY A 72 -2.38 8.87 4.14
N ASN A 73 -2.70 7.78 4.82
CA ASN A 73 -1.75 7.00 5.63
C ASN A 73 -2.31 5.60 5.96
N CYS A 74 -1.49 4.74 6.56
CA CYS A 74 -1.86 3.39 7.01
C CYS A 74 -1.80 3.31 8.55
N GLY A 75 -2.20 4.38 9.25
CA GLY A 75 -2.01 4.56 10.71
C GLY A 75 -0.55 4.86 11.11
N LYS A 76 0.38 4.41 10.27
CA LYS A 76 1.80 4.72 10.21
C LYS A 76 2.16 5.03 8.74
N LYS A 77 3.46 5.11 8.46
CA LYS A 77 3.96 5.09 7.08
C LYS A 77 3.45 3.84 6.36
N CYS A 78 2.84 4.03 5.19
CA CYS A 78 2.42 2.90 4.36
C CYS A 78 3.61 2.20 3.74
N ASP A 79 3.57 0.88 3.81
CA ASP A 79 4.39 0.04 2.97
C ASP A 79 3.68 -0.27 1.66
N TYR A 80 4.44 -0.69 0.64
CA TYR A 80 3.91 -0.86 -0.71
C TYR A 80 2.74 -1.85 -0.79
N GLY A 81 2.81 -2.96 -0.04
CA GLY A 81 1.72 -3.94 0.01
C GLY A 81 0.47 -3.48 0.76
N ASN A 82 0.61 -2.48 1.63
CA ASN A 82 -0.45 -2.03 2.54
C ASN A 82 -1.17 -0.77 2.03
N ALA A 83 -0.64 -0.11 0.98
CA ALA A 83 -1.18 1.14 0.46
C ALA A 83 -2.67 1.08 0.09
N LEU A 84 -3.20 -0.09 -0.30
CA LEU A 84 -4.62 -0.27 -0.63
C LEU A 84 -5.54 -0.43 0.58
N CYS A 85 -4.97 -0.60 1.78
CA CYS A 85 -5.71 -0.81 3.02
C CYS A 85 -5.65 0.38 3.99
N GLY A 86 -4.98 1.48 3.60
CA GLY A 86 -4.89 2.71 4.38
C GLY A 86 -6.18 3.53 4.38
N THR A 87 -6.05 4.84 4.15
CA THR A 87 -7.21 5.70 3.88
C THR A 87 -7.86 5.28 2.56
N ILE A 88 -9.20 5.22 2.53
CA ILE A 88 -9.92 4.97 1.28
C ILE A 88 -9.79 6.17 0.36
N VAL A 89 -9.47 5.89 -0.91
CA VAL A 89 -9.31 6.91 -1.94
C VAL A 89 -10.31 6.65 -3.06
N CYS A 90 -11.12 7.64 -3.37
CA CYS A 90 -12.25 7.53 -4.27
C CYS A 90 -12.06 8.39 -5.52
N HIS A 91 -12.41 7.87 -6.68
CA HIS A 91 -12.49 8.66 -7.90
C HIS A 91 -13.78 9.49 -7.92
N TRP A 92 -13.66 10.78 -8.22
CA TRP A 92 -14.79 11.70 -8.34
C TRP A 92 -15.06 12.08 -9.78
N THR A 93 -16.30 11.85 -10.22
CA THR A 93 -16.70 12.02 -11.63
C THR A 93 -17.67 13.17 -11.87
N HIS A 94 -17.94 13.99 -10.84
CA HIS A 94 -18.95 15.03 -10.90
C HIS A 94 -18.33 16.43 -10.91
N SER A 95 -18.96 17.40 -11.58
CA SER A 95 -18.42 18.75 -11.74
C SER A 95 -18.53 19.63 -10.49
N LYS A 96 -19.44 19.29 -9.59
CA LYS A 96 -19.61 19.99 -8.31
C LYS A 96 -18.75 19.36 -7.23
N ILE A 97 -18.30 20.18 -6.28
CA ILE A 97 -17.61 19.73 -5.08
C ILE A 97 -18.51 18.85 -4.21
N VAL A 98 -17.90 17.96 -3.44
CA VAL A 98 -18.58 17.16 -2.42
C VAL A 98 -19.08 18.07 -1.31
N LEU A 99 -20.34 17.88 -0.90
CA LEU A 99 -20.98 18.61 0.19
C LEU A 99 -21.13 17.69 1.41
N ILE A 100 -20.06 17.59 2.20
CA ILE A 100 -20.06 16.85 3.47
C ILE A 100 -19.55 17.74 4.60
N THR A 101 -20.13 17.59 5.79
CA THR A 101 -19.83 18.46 6.95
C THR A 101 -18.94 17.79 7.99
N ASN A 102 -18.90 16.45 8.00
CA ASN A 102 -18.21 15.69 9.03
C ASN A 102 -16.75 15.42 8.68
N TYR A 103 -16.35 15.62 7.43
CA TYR A 103 -15.00 15.35 6.95
C TYR A 103 -14.42 16.57 6.25
N ASP A 104 -13.13 16.77 6.42
CA ASP A 104 -12.33 17.58 5.50
C ASP A 104 -11.93 16.71 4.31
N VAL A 105 -11.93 17.29 3.11
CA VAL A 105 -11.76 16.54 1.86
C VAL A 105 -10.55 17.06 1.11
N GLN A 106 -9.61 16.17 0.78
CA GLN A 106 -8.48 16.44 -0.09
C GLN A 106 -8.81 16.00 -1.52
N TYR A 107 -8.52 16.89 -2.48
CA TYR A 107 -8.64 16.62 -3.91
C TYR A 107 -7.23 16.52 -4.49
N THR A 108 -6.88 15.36 -5.03
CA THR A 108 -5.61 15.12 -5.72
C THR A 108 -5.88 14.86 -7.19
N TYR A 109 -5.20 15.58 -8.07
CA TYR A 109 -5.32 15.38 -9.51
C TYR A 109 -4.16 14.52 -10.02
N LEU A 110 -4.48 13.37 -10.61
CA LEU A 110 -3.48 12.43 -11.13
C LEU A 110 -3.90 11.90 -12.49
N GLY A 111 -3.19 12.27 -13.55
CA GLY A 111 -3.37 11.71 -14.89
C GLY A 111 -4.80 11.84 -15.46
N GLY A 112 -5.51 12.93 -15.16
CA GLY A 112 -6.90 13.12 -15.59
C GLY A 112 -7.95 12.61 -14.60
N HIS A 113 -7.53 11.96 -13.52
CA HIS A 113 -8.40 11.49 -12.45
C HIS A 113 -8.38 12.44 -11.26
N ILE A 114 -9.54 12.64 -10.64
CA ILE A 114 -9.69 13.34 -9.37
C ILE A 114 -9.81 12.29 -8.26
N CYS A 115 -8.75 12.14 -7.48
CA CYS A 115 -8.70 11.27 -6.31
C CYS A 115 -9.17 12.07 -5.08
N LEU A 116 -10.15 11.55 -4.37
CA LEU A 116 -10.69 12.11 -3.13
C LEU A 116 -10.25 11.25 -1.95
N SER A 117 -9.83 11.90 -0.89
CA SER A 117 -9.69 11.30 0.43
C SER A 117 -10.28 12.23 1.48
N GLY A 118 -10.66 11.65 2.62
CA GLY A 118 -11.37 12.34 3.68
C GLY A 118 -10.64 12.19 5.00
N TYR A 119 -10.67 13.22 5.82
CA TYR A 119 -10.24 13.18 7.21
C TYR A 119 -11.42 13.53 8.10
N LEU A 120 -11.79 12.63 9.02
CA LEU A 120 -12.90 12.87 9.94
C LEU A 120 -12.54 14.05 10.86
N ARG A 121 -13.41 15.05 10.89
CA ARG A 121 -13.24 16.21 11.75
C ARG A 121 -13.28 15.79 13.21
N PRO A 122 -12.36 16.25 14.07
CA PRO A 122 -12.35 15.91 15.49
C PRO A 122 -13.69 16.21 16.19
N GLU A 123 -14.39 17.27 15.78
CA GLU A 123 -15.69 17.68 16.33
C GLU A 123 -16.82 16.70 15.97
N ALA A 124 -16.69 15.98 14.86
CA ALA A 124 -17.59 14.90 14.48
C ALA A 124 -17.20 13.55 15.11
N GLY A 125 -15.98 13.48 15.68
CA GLY A 125 -15.46 12.32 16.37
C GLY A 125 -16.34 11.92 17.56
N GLY A 126 -16.69 10.64 17.64
CA GLY A 126 -17.56 10.09 18.68
C GLY A 126 -19.06 10.19 18.40
N LEU A 127 -19.49 11.05 17.47
CA LEU A 127 -20.87 11.07 16.96
C LEU A 127 -21.03 10.15 15.74
N VAL A 128 -19.98 10.03 14.94
CA VAL A 128 -19.99 9.28 13.67
C VAL A 128 -18.84 8.28 13.68
N VAL A 129 -19.10 7.07 13.15
CA VAL A 129 -18.06 6.07 12.90
C VAL A 129 -17.21 6.53 11.73
N ASP A 130 -15.89 6.57 11.91
CA ASP A 130 -14.95 6.95 10.85
C ASP A 130 -15.03 5.95 9.69
N ALA A 131 -15.45 6.43 8.53
CA ALA A 131 -15.56 5.66 7.29
C ALA A 131 -14.47 6.06 6.28
N SER A 132 -13.50 6.90 6.67
CA SER A 132 -12.38 7.32 5.83
C SER A 132 -11.28 6.25 5.69
N ARG A 133 -11.34 5.17 6.47
CA ARG A 133 -10.40 4.05 6.40
C ARG A 133 -10.98 2.90 5.61
N MET A 134 -10.14 2.19 4.85
CA MET A 134 -10.58 1.00 4.13
C MET A 134 -11.15 -0.02 5.11
N ASN A 135 -12.33 -0.56 4.82
CA ASN A 135 -12.97 -1.52 5.72
C ASN A 135 -12.17 -2.83 5.82
N ASN A 136 -12.22 -3.46 6.99
CA ASN A 136 -11.74 -4.82 7.19
C ASN A 136 -12.47 -5.80 6.26
N GLY A 137 -11.75 -6.78 5.71
CA GLY A 137 -12.27 -7.72 4.73
C GLY A 137 -12.33 -7.18 3.30
N THR A 138 -11.97 -5.92 3.06
CA THR A 138 -11.95 -5.38 1.69
C THR A 138 -10.81 -6.00 0.89
N MET A 139 -11.09 -6.39 -0.35
CA MET A 139 -10.10 -6.97 -1.25
C MET A 139 -8.96 -5.98 -1.55
N CYS A 140 -7.72 -6.37 -1.26
CA CYS A 140 -6.50 -5.62 -1.63
C CYS A 140 -5.61 -6.39 -2.62
N GLY A 141 -6.10 -7.54 -3.10
CA GLY A 141 -5.47 -8.38 -4.10
C GLY A 141 -6.14 -9.76 -4.14
N VAL A 142 -5.68 -10.60 -5.06
CA VAL A 142 -6.15 -11.99 -5.14
C VAL A 142 -5.74 -12.72 -3.86
N ASN A 143 -6.71 -13.34 -3.19
CA ASN A 143 -6.53 -14.03 -1.90
C ASN A 143 -5.99 -13.11 -0.79
N LYS A 144 -6.26 -11.80 -0.89
CA LYS A 144 -5.83 -10.79 0.08
C LYS A 144 -6.96 -9.90 0.55
N VAL A 145 -6.97 -9.58 1.83
CA VAL A 145 -7.89 -8.62 2.43
C VAL A 145 -7.24 -7.66 3.40
N CYS A 146 -7.82 -6.47 3.50
CA CYS A 146 -7.45 -5.49 4.49
C CYS A 146 -7.88 -5.93 5.88
N ASN A 147 -7.05 -5.68 6.89
CA ASN A 147 -7.42 -5.89 8.28
C ASN A 147 -7.61 -4.56 9.04
N ASN A 148 -8.01 -4.65 10.31
CA ASN A 148 -8.20 -3.50 11.20
C ASN A 148 -6.91 -2.70 11.49
N LEU A 149 -5.73 -3.24 11.15
CA LEU A 149 -4.43 -2.57 11.30
C LEU A 149 -3.99 -1.88 10.00
N LEU A 150 -4.87 -1.80 8.99
CA LEU A 150 -4.61 -1.19 7.69
C LEU A 150 -3.50 -1.89 6.90
N ASN A 151 -3.33 -3.19 7.15
CA ASN A 151 -2.41 -4.04 6.40
C ASN A 151 -3.19 -4.92 5.42
N CYS A 152 -2.53 -5.30 4.32
CA CYS A 152 -3.08 -6.26 3.35
C CYS A 152 -2.60 -7.68 3.70
N HIS A 153 -3.51 -8.51 4.19
CA HIS A 153 -3.23 -9.87 4.68
C HIS A 153 -3.63 -10.93 3.66
N CYS A 154 -2.84 -11.99 3.53
CA CYS A 154 -3.26 -13.24 2.91
C CYS A 154 -4.24 -13.98 3.80
N ASP A 155 -5.15 -14.72 3.15
CA ASP A 155 -6.00 -15.70 3.80
C ASP A 155 -5.22 -16.90 4.36
N VAL A 156 -5.85 -17.64 5.27
CA VAL A 156 -5.38 -18.93 5.75
C VAL A 156 -5.17 -19.88 4.56
N GLY A 157 -4.08 -20.64 4.59
CA GLY A 157 -3.70 -21.49 3.47
C GLY A 157 -2.95 -20.75 2.35
N TYR A 158 -2.61 -19.47 2.56
CA TYR A 158 -1.78 -18.69 1.64
C TYR A 158 -0.62 -18.00 2.37
N SER A 159 0.51 -17.82 1.69
CA SER A 159 1.70 -17.19 2.28
C SER A 159 2.00 -15.85 1.60
N PRO A 160 2.11 -14.73 2.35
CA PRO A 160 2.63 -13.48 1.79
C PRO A 160 4.06 -13.62 1.21
N PRO A 161 4.53 -12.66 0.38
CA PRO A 161 3.90 -11.38 0.03
C PRO A 161 2.87 -11.45 -1.10
N ILE A 162 2.83 -12.55 -1.86
CA ILE A 162 1.98 -12.70 -3.06
C ILE A 162 0.76 -13.60 -2.87
N CYS A 163 0.61 -14.23 -1.69
CA CYS A 163 -0.46 -15.20 -1.39
C CYS A 163 -0.46 -16.37 -2.35
N GLU A 164 0.69 -17.05 -2.44
CA GLU A 164 0.73 -18.35 -3.09
C GLU A 164 0.12 -19.41 -2.16
N PRO A 165 -0.55 -20.44 -2.72
CA PRO A 165 -1.11 -21.53 -1.94
C PRO A 165 -0.05 -22.20 -1.06
N ALA A 166 -0.28 -22.18 0.25
CA ALA A 166 0.55 -22.77 1.27
C ALA A 166 -0.39 -23.32 2.37
N PRO A 167 -0.87 -24.57 2.26
CA PRO A 167 -1.96 -25.11 3.09
C PRO A 167 -1.73 -25.05 4.60
N LEU A 168 -0.47 -25.02 5.04
CA LEU A 168 -0.08 -24.92 6.46
C LEU A 168 0.13 -23.48 6.94
N SER A 169 0.04 -22.51 6.03
CA SER A 169 0.21 -21.10 6.35
C SER A 169 -1.00 -20.59 7.13
N PRO A 170 -0.80 -19.92 8.27
CA PRO A 170 -1.87 -19.22 8.97
C PRO A 170 -2.34 -17.96 8.23
N GLY A 171 -1.77 -17.63 7.06
CA GLY A 171 -2.01 -16.37 6.37
C GLY A 171 -1.08 -15.27 6.89
N GLY A 172 -1.59 -14.03 6.92
CA GLY A 172 -0.89 -12.91 7.55
C GLY A 172 -0.50 -11.81 6.56
N SER A 173 0.12 -10.74 7.06
CA SER A 173 0.80 -9.73 6.25
C SER A 173 2.25 -10.15 6.04
N TYR A 174 2.89 -9.58 5.02
CA TYR A 174 4.33 -9.73 4.84
C TYR A 174 5.14 -9.20 6.05
N ASP A 175 4.52 -8.33 6.88
CA ASP A 175 5.10 -7.72 8.09
C ASP A 175 5.13 -8.63 9.32
N ASP A 176 4.32 -9.70 9.36
CA ASP A 176 4.10 -10.50 10.58
C ASP A 176 5.32 -11.38 10.95
N GLY A 177 6.35 -11.42 10.10
CA GLY A 177 7.63 -12.07 10.37
C GLY A 177 7.59 -13.60 10.44
N PHE A 178 6.43 -14.22 10.27
CA PHE A 178 6.21 -15.67 10.38
C PHE A 178 6.26 -16.35 8.99
N TRP A 179 7.43 -16.38 8.36
CA TRP A 179 7.64 -17.12 7.11
C TRP A 179 8.16 -18.52 7.46
N TYR A 180 7.30 -19.53 7.41
CA TYR A 180 7.75 -20.93 7.54
C TYR A 180 8.81 -21.20 6.46
N PRO A 181 10.04 -21.60 6.81
CA PRO A 181 10.99 -22.06 5.81
C PRO A 181 10.46 -23.39 5.27
N GLU A 182 10.14 -23.42 3.97
CA GLU A 182 9.82 -24.68 3.29
C GLU A 182 10.90 -25.75 3.59
N PRO A 183 10.51 -27.03 3.76
CA PRO A 183 11.48 -28.11 3.83
C PRO A 183 12.24 -28.17 2.50
N LYS A 184 13.57 -27.99 2.58
CA LYS A 184 14.52 -28.00 1.47
C LYS A 184 14.27 -29.18 0.51
N GLY A 185 13.58 -28.93 -0.60
CA GLY A 185 13.67 -29.71 -1.82
C GLY A 185 14.49 -28.93 -2.83
N GLU A 186 15.64 -29.47 -3.23
CA GLU A 186 16.54 -28.86 -4.22
C GLU A 186 15.82 -28.47 -5.51
N SER A 187 15.82 -27.18 -5.84
CA SER A 187 16.02 -26.79 -7.22
C SER A 187 16.91 -25.54 -7.30
N LEU A 188 17.96 -25.72 -8.08
CA LEU A 188 19.00 -24.78 -8.41
C LEU A 188 18.40 -23.60 -9.17
N LEU A 189 18.10 -22.50 -8.47
CA LEU A 189 18.25 -21.11 -8.92
C LEU A 189 17.69 -20.20 -7.83
N ARG A 190 18.52 -19.97 -6.80
CA ARG A 190 18.34 -18.89 -5.83
C ARG A 190 18.45 -17.54 -6.54
N LYS A 191 17.40 -17.13 -7.26
CA LYS A 191 17.20 -15.72 -7.65
C LYS A 191 16.75 -14.97 -6.41
N ARG A 192 17.71 -14.67 -5.54
CA ARG A 192 17.58 -13.51 -4.66
C ARG A 192 17.50 -12.30 -5.59
N TYR A 193 16.32 -11.73 -5.76
CA TYR A 193 16.26 -10.27 -5.91
C TYR A 193 16.64 -9.69 -4.55
N ALA A 194 17.93 -9.77 -4.23
CA ALA A 194 18.50 -8.90 -3.23
C ALA A 194 18.30 -7.49 -3.77
N ALA A 195 17.64 -6.63 -2.99
CA ALA A 195 17.77 -5.20 -3.18
C ALA A 195 19.27 -4.90 -3.37
N PRO A 196 19.67 -4.09 -4.37
CA PRO A 196 21.07 -3.80 -4.59
C PRO A 196 21.60 -3.20 -3.29
N GLN A 197 22.48 -3.96 -2.62
CA GLN A 197 23.25 -3.44 -1.50
C GLN A 197 24.04 -2.29 -2.10
N ARG A 198 23.61 -1.05 -1.78
CA ARG A 198 24.22 0.16 -2.31
C ARG A 198 25.68 0.15 -1.89
N ASN A 199 26.55 -0.30 -2.81
CA ASN A 199 28.00 -0.19 -2.74
C ASN A 199 28.44 1.28 -2.90
N GLY A 200 27.74 2.23 -2.25
CA GLY A 200 28.01 3.66 -2.32
C GLY A 200 29.44 3.99 -1.88
N LEU A 201 30.01 3.19 -0.98
CA LEU A 201 31.41 3.26 -0.58
C LEU A 201 32.39 2.91 -1.72
N LEU A 202 32.10 1.89 -2.52
CA LEU A 202 32.96 1.51 -3.65
C LEU A 202 32.82 2.50 -4.81
N ILE A 203 31.60 2.92 -5.14
CA ILE A 203 31.36 3.92 -6.21
C ILE A 203 31.99 5.27 -5.84
N SER A 204 31.88 5.67 -4.56
CA SER A 204 32.59 6.83 -4.02
C SER A 204 34.10 6.70 -4.25
N PHE A 205 34.70 5.56 -3.90
CA PHE A 205 36.14 5.33 -4.08
C PHE A 205 36.59 5.47 -5.54
N TYR A 206 35.83 4.89 -6.50
CA TYR A 206 36.15 4.96 -7.93
C TYR A 206 35.95 6.34 -8.57
N ILE A 207 35.15 7.23 -7.97
CA ILE A 207 34.94 8.59 -8.48
C ILE A 207 35.94 9.56 -7.83
N PHE A 208 36.15 9.47 -6.52
CA PHE A 208 37.01 10.41 -5.79
C PHE A 208 38.51 10.16 -6.01
N LEU A 209 38.96 8.90 -6.14
CA LEU A 209 40.38 8.62 -6.36
C LEU A 209 40.94 9.17 -7.67
N PRO A 210 40.30 8.99 -8.84
CA PRO A 210 40.80 9.57 -10.09
C PRO A 210 40.84 11.09 -10.01
N ILE A 211 39.85 11.73 -9.35
CA ILE A 211 39.82 13.18 -9.17
C ILE A 211 41.01 13.64 -8.31
N LEU A 212 41.28 12.97 -7.19
CA LEU A 212 42.42 13.30 -6.33
C LEU A 212 43.77 13.08 -7.03
N ILE A 213 43.89 12.04 -7.86
CA ILE A 213 45.10 11.80 -8.65
C ILE A 213 45.27 12.91 -9.71
N LEU A 214 44.19 13.30 -10.40
CA LEU A 214 44.23 14.38 -11.39
C LEU A 214 44.57 15.73 -10.76
N THR A 215 43.99 16.07 -9.60
CA THR A 215 44.31 17.32 -8.90
C THR A 215 45.77 17.34 -8.44
N ALA A 216 46.31 16.22 -7.94
CA ALA A 216 47.72 16.10 -7.59
C ALA A 216 48.62 16.29 -8.82
N ILE A 217 48.32 15.66 -9.97
CA ILE A 217 49.09 15.83 -11.21
C ILE A 217 49.07 17.29 -11.68
N VAL A 218 47.91 17.96 -11.61
CA VAL A 218 47.80 19.38 -11.98
C VAL A 218 48.64 20.24 -11.04
N ILE A 219 48.58 20.02 -9.72
CA ILE A 219 49.40 20.74 -8.74
C ILE A 219 50.88 20.52 -9.00
N PHE A 220 51.33 19.28 -9.20
CA PHE A 220 52.73 18.98 -9.51
C PHE A 220 53.18 19.60 -10.83
N LYS A 221 52.33 19.62 -11.86
CA LYS A 221 52.63 20.32 -13.11
C LYS A 221 52.68 21.83 -12.93
N TRP A 222 51.78 22.41 -12.15
CA TRP A 222 51.79 23.84 -11.83
C TRP A 222 53.01 24.24 -11.03
N ASP A 223 53.41 23.44 -10.04
CA ASP A 223 54.59 23.72 -9.23
C ASP A 223 55.87 23.58 -10.06
N LYS A 224 55.91 22.58 -10.96
CA LYS A 224 56.98 22.46 -11.97
C LYS A 224 57.02 23.67 -12.90
N ILE A 225 55.90 24.13 -13.46
CA ILE A 225 55.85 25.32 -14.33
C ILE A 225 56.28 26.58 -13.56
N ARG A 226 55.85 26.72 -12.29
CA ARG A 226 56.23 27.83 -11.42
C ARG A 226 57.74 27.81 -11.11
N PHE A 227 58.35 26.63 -11.01
CA PHE A 227 59.80 26.48 -10.86
C PHE A 227 60.58 26.96 -12.09
N TRP A 228 60.19 26.57 -13.31
CA TRP A 228 60.85 27.03 -14.55
C TRP A 228 60.67 28.53 -14.81
N ASN A 229 59.52 29.11 -14.46
CA ASN A 229 59.30 30.56 -14.56
C ASN A 229 60.13 31.37 -13.55
N ARG A 230 60.72 30.72 -12.52
CA ARG A 230 61.54 31.37 -11.50
C ARG A 230 63.03 31.36 -11.86
N GLU A 231 63.47 30.39 -12.67
CA GLU A 231 64.83 30.34 -13.22
C GLU A 231 64.99 31.20 -14.49
N GLY A 232 63.91 31.44 -15.24
CA GLY A 232 63.93 32.34 -16.42
C GLY A 232 63.94 33.85 -16.13
N THR A 233 63.85 34.26 -14.86
CA THR A 233 63.87 35.68 -14.44
C THR A 233 65.20 36.11 -13.81
N VAL A 234 66.22 35.25 -13.83
CA VAL A 234 67.58 35.57 -13.37
C VAL A 234 68.58 35.22 -14.49
N SER A 235 68.50 35.95 -15.60
CA SER A 235 69.56 36.12 -16.59
C SER A 235 69.34 37.45 -17.31
#